data_AF-A0A540KTV0-F1
#
_entry.id   AF-A0A540KTV0-F1
#
_cell.length_a   1.000
_cell.length_b   1.000
_cell.length_c   1.000
_cell.angle_alpha   90.00
_cell.angle_beta   90.00
_cell.angle_gamma   90.00
#
_symmetry.space_group_name_H-M   'P 1'
#
loop_
_entity.id
_entity.type
_entity.pdbx_description
1 polymer ?
#
loop_
_entity_poly.entity_id
_entity_poly.type
_entity_poly.pdbx_seq_one_letter_code
_entity_poly.pdbx_strand_id
1 'polypeptide(L)'
;MLIATLSDESVEHGLGSKTANEAWVNLQNRYASVSKARVNTLKIKFQTMKKGGSYVDQYLSRLRNIKDQLIAAGEDFSDNDFIVAVLSGLPREYYVIRIVIFTRDTTMSLREFREQLLCAEREAESVVNNLTSNLTGLYMQGSNGLSSQVSMTQWSSSNSEDVPYTIGGVITQIPRGGSTFGGPYTQGSSSSNSGHVQ
;
A
#
# COMPACT_ATOMS: atom_id res chain seq x y z
N MET A 1 -41.84 16.12 16.43
CA MET A 1 -41.63 15.30 17.66
C MET A 1 -40.15 15.26 18.03
N LEU A 2 -39.57 16.37 18.50
CA LEU A 2 -38.19 16.43 19.03
C LEU A 2 -38.10 17.15 20.40
N ILE A 3 -39.17 17.85 20.80
CA ILE A 3 -39.25 18.59 22.06
C ILE A 3 -39.63 17.69 23.25
N ALA A 4 -40.32 16.57 23.01
CA ALA A 4 -40.74 15.63 24.06
C ALA A 4 -39.62 14.67 24.50
N THR A 5 -38.74 14.25 23.58
CA THR A 5 -37.64 13.32 23.90
C THR A 5 -36.48 13.98 24.63
N LEU A 6 -36.29 15.29 24.45
CA LEU A 6 -35.25 16.06 25.15
C LEU A 6 -35.68 16.58 26.52
N SER A 7 -36.99 16.70 26.75
CA SER A 7 -37.54 17.15 28.04
C SER A 7 -37.34 16.10 29.15
N ASP A 8 -37.34 14.81 28.83
CA ASP A 8 -37.24 13.76 29.86
C ASP A 8 -35.79 13.55 30.33
N GLU A 9 -34.80 13.73 29.44
CA GLU A 9 -33.36 13.64 29.78
C GLU A 9 -32.79 14.93 30.42
N SER A 10 -33.63 15.96 30.57
CA SER A 10 -33.25 17.26 31.16
C SER A 10 -33.93 17.57 32.49
N VAL A 11 -34.97 16.82 32.91
CA VAL A 11 -35.60 17.01 34.22
C VAL A 11 -34.68 16.59 35.38
N GLU A 12 -33.81 15.59 35.18
CA GLU A 12 -32.88 15.14 36.24
C GLU A 12 -31.78 16.17 36.56
N HIS A 13 -31.51 17.12 35.66
CA HIS A 13 -30.49 18.17 35.85
C HIS A 13 -31.09 19.58 35.98
N GLY A 14 -32.42 19.72 35.95
CA GLY A 14 -33.14 20.99 36.15
C GLY A 14 -33.17 21.48 37.60
N LEU A 15 -32.61 20.72 38.55
CA LEU A 15 -32.67 21.01 39.99
C LEU A 15 -31.69 22.11 40.46
N GLY A 16 -30.85 22.66 39.57
CA GLY A 16 -29.82 23.64 39.94
C GLY A 16 -30.11 25.11 39.57
N SER A 17 -30.99 25.38 38.60
CA SER A 17 -31.13 26.73 38.03
C SER A 17 -32.23 27.55 38.71
N LYS A 18 -31.87 28.70 39.29
CA LYS A 18 -32.79 29.57 40.04
C LYS A 18 -33.57 30.53 39.13
N THR A 19 -33.15 30.71 37.88
CA THR A 19 -33.76 31.65 36.94
C THR A 19 -33.90 31.05 35.54
N ALA A 20 -34.90 31.51 34.78
CA ALA A 20 -35.11 31.10 33.38
C ALA A 20 -33.92 31.44 32.46
N ASN A 21 -33.20 32.52 32.77
CA ASN A 21 -31.96 32.90 32.08
C ASN A 21 -30.87 31.84 32.29
N GLU A 22 -30.65 31.41 33.53
CA GLU A 22 -29.66 30.38 33.86
C GLU A 22 -29.99 29.03 33.20
N ALA A 23 -31.26 28.63 33.19
CA ALA A 23 -31.72 27.43 32.49
C ALA A 23 -31.45 27.52 30.97
N TRP A 24 -31.72 28.67 30.34
CA TRP A 24 -31.45 28.91 28.93
C TRP A 24 -29.95 28.87 28.59
N VAL A 25 -29.11 29.51 29.40
CA VAL A 25 -27.65 29.49 29.23
C VAL A 25 -27.09 28.07 29.37
N ASN A 26 -27.57 27.31 30.36
CA ASN A 26 -27.16 25.92 30.56
C ASN A 26 -27.55 25.04 29.36
N LEU A 27 -28.77 25.22 28.84
CA LEU A 27 -29.25 24.53 27.65
C LEU A 27 -28.38 24.87 26.44
N GLN A 28 -28.15 26.16 26.18
CA GLN A 28 -27.31 26.63 25.09
C GLN A 28 -25.88 26.09 25.19
N ASN A 29 -25.29 26.11 26.39
CA ASN A 29 -23.96 25.56 26.64
C ASN A 29 -23.90 24.06 26.39
N ARG A 30 -24.91 23.30 26.84
CA ARG A 30 -24.99 21.85 26.61
C ARG A 30 -25.08 21.55 25.11
N TYR A 31 -25.98 22.20 24.39
CA TYR A 31 -26.10 21.99 22.94
C TYR A 31 -24.87 22.47 22.16
N ALA A 32 -24.28 23.60 22.55
CA ALA A 32 -23.04 24.08 21.95
C ALA A 32 -21.90 23.10 22.19
N SER A 33 -21.78 22.55 23.40
CA SER A 33 -20.78 21.52 23.75
C SER A 33 -21.00 20.24 22.95
N VAL A 34 -22.23 19.73 22.91
CA VAL A 34 -22.60 18.53 22.12
C VAL A 34 -22.31 18.75 20.62
N SER A 35 -22.63 19.93 20.09
CA SER A 35 -22.36 20.29 18.70
C SER A 35 -20.85 20.30 18.40
N LYS A 36 -20.04 20.95 19.26
CA LYS A 36 -18.57 20.99 19.13
C LYS A 36 -17.95 19.59 19.23
N ALA A 37 -18.40 18.78 20.19
CA ALA A 37 -17.94 17.40 20.34
C ALA A 37 -18.26 16.59 19.07
N ARG A 38 -19.49 16.71 18.54
CA ARG A 38 -19.89 16.06 17.29
C ARG A 38 -19.01 16.45 16.11
N VAL A 39 -18.75 17.75 15.93
CA VAL A 39 -17.86 18.25 14.88
C VAL A 39 -16.46 17.65 15.02
N ASN A 40 -15.91 17.62 16.24
CA ASN A 40 -14.59 17.03 16.49
C ASN A 40 -14.57 15.53 16.14
N THR A 41 -15.58 14.77 16.57
CA THR A 41 -15.72 13.35 16.20
C THR A 41 -15.76 13.15 14.68
N LEU A 42 -16.48 14.01 13.95
CA LEU A 42 -16.52 13.96 12.49
C LEU A 42 -15.15 14.27 11.87
N LYS A 43 -14.43 15.30 12.37
CA LYS A 43 -13.07 15.63 11.92
C LYS A 43 -12.10 14.46 12.15
N ILE A 44 -12.14 13.84 13.33
CA ILE A 44 -11.31 12.65 13.64
C ILE A 44 -11.66 11.50 12.70
N LYS A 45 -12.96 11.23 12.50
CA LYS A 45 -13.42 10.17 11.60
C LYS A 45 -12.98 10.43 10.16
N PHE A 46 -13.01 11.68 9.72
CA PHE A 46 -12.56 12.08 8.39
C PHE A 46 -11.06 11.79 8.19
N GLN A 47 -10.21 12.23 9.12
CA GLN A 47 -8.75 12.09 9.03
C GLN A 47 -8.26 10.66 9.22
N THR A 48 -8.99 9.86 10.00
CA THR A 48 -8.61 8.46 10.28
C THR A 48 -9.17 7.47 9.25
N MET A 49 -10.05 7.91 8.35
CA MET A 49 -10.70 7.00 7.40
C MET A 49 -9.72 6.48 6.36
N LYS A 50 -9.60 5.15 6.30
CA LYS A 50 -8.81 4.43 5.30
C LYS A 50 -9.72 3.80 4.24
N LYS A 51 -9.22 3.68 3.00
CA LYS A 51 -9.87 2.92 1.92
C LYS A 51 -10.07 1.46 2.33
N GLY A 52 -9.03 0.85 2.90
CA GLY A 52 -8.99 -0.59 3.18
C GLY A 52 -9.15 -1.40 1.90
N GLY A 53 -9.83 -2.55 1.99
CA GLY A 53 -10.16 -3.40 0.83
C GLY A 53 -11.44 -2.99 0.07
N SER A 54 -12.02 -1.82 0.36
CA SER A 54 -13.20 -1.34 -0.37
C SER A 54 -12.82 -0.67 -1.69
N TYR A 55 -13.76 -0.62 -2.65
CA TYR A 55 -13.58 0.11 -3.90
C TYR A 55 -13.40 1.62 -3.66
N VAL A 56 -12.64 2.29 -4.54
CA VAL A 56 -12.37 3.74 -4.47
C VAL A 56 -13.67 4.54 -4.34
N ASP A 57 -14.69 4.20 -5.12
CA ASP A 57 -15.97 4.92 -5.11
C ASP A 57 -16.70 4.86 -3.75
N GLN A 58 -16.67 3.69 -3.10
CA GLN A 58 -17.27 3.55 -1.76
C GLN A 58 -16.49 4.34 -0.71
N TYR A 59 -15.16 4.37 -0.84
CA TYR A 59 -14.31 5.17 0.04
C TYR A 59 -14.57 6.67 -0.12
N LEU A 60 -14.60 7.17 -1.36
CA LEU A 60 -14.89 8.58 -1.65
C LEU A 60 -16.29 9.00 -1.19
N SER A 61 -17.29 8.13 -1.38
CA SER A 61 -18.67 8.40 -0.94
C SER A 61 -18.77 8.54 0.58
N ARG A 62 -18.10 7.68 1.35
CA ARG A 62 -18.06 7.77 2.82
C ARG A 62 -17.40 9.05 3.32
N LEU A 63 -16.29 9.45 2.71
CA LEU A 63 -15.62 10.71 3.04
C LEU A 63 -16.47 11.92 2.68
N ARG A 64 -17.12 11.90 1.51
CA ARG A 64 -18.05 12.95 1.10
C ARG A 64 -19.20 13.11 2.08
N ASN A 65 -19.79 12.00 2.54
CA ASN A 65 -20.84 12.05 3.53
C ASN A 65 -20.41 12.73 4.84
N ILE A 66 -19.16 12.50 5.29
CA ILE A 66 -18.62 13.20 6.47
C ILE A 66 -18.38 14.68 6.18
N LYS A 67 -17.83 15.02 4.99
CA LYS A 67 -17.67 16.40 4.53
C LYS A 67 -19.01 17.14 4.55
N ASP A 68 -20.07 16.54 4.00
CA ASP A 68 -21.41 17.13 3.95
C ASP A 68 -21.98 17.34 5.37
N GLN A 69 -21.71 16.42 6.30
CA GLN A 69 -22.09 16.59 7.72
C GLN A 69 -21.32 17.71 8.42
N LEU A 70 -20.04 17.90 8.09
CA LEU A 70 -19.23 19.01 8.61
C LEU A 70 -19.74 20.35 8.08
N ILE A 71 -19.99 20.46 6.77
CA ILE A 71 -20.57 21.66 6.14
C ILE A 71 -21.95 21.97 6.75
N ALA A 72 -22.79 20.96 6.96
CA ALA A 72 -24.09 21.13 7.61
C ALA A 72 -23.98 21.58 9.08
N ALA A 73 -22.85 21.34 9.73
CA ALA A 73 -22.54 21.84 11.08
C ALA A 73 -21.94 23.26 11.08
N GLY A 74 -21.80 23.89 9.91
CA GLY A 74 -21.24 25.23 9.75
C GLY A 74 -19.71 25.28 9.65
N GLU A 75 -19.06 24.15 9.38
CA GLU A 75 -17.61 24.11 9.14
C GLU A 75 -17.29 24.33 7.66
N ASP A 76 -16.40 25.28 7.38
CA ASP A 76 -15.84 25.45 6.05
C ASP A 76 -14.85 24.33 5.75
N PHE A 77 -15.02 23.69 4.60
CA PHE A 77 -14.21 22.54 4.21
C PHE A 77 -13.70 22.68 2.77
N SER A 78 -12.39 22.87 2.62
CA SER A 78 -11.75 23.05 1.31
C SER A 78 -11.69 21.76 0.51
N ASP A 79 -11.77 21.88 -0.82
CA ASP A 79 -11.55 20.76 -1.73
C ASP A 79 -10.11 20.24 -1.68
N ASN A 80 -9.13 21.11 -1.38
CA ASN A 80 -7.75 20.68 -1.16
C ASN A 80 -7.61 19.82 0.10
N ASP A 81 -8.24 20.22 1.21
CA ASP A 81 -8.24 19.43 2.44
C ASP A 81 -8.89 18.06 2.23
N PHE A 82 -9.90 18.02 1.36
CA PHE A 82 -10.55 16.77 0.96
C PHE A 82 -9.58 15.86 0.21
N ILE A 83 -8.90 16.39 -0.81
CA ILE A 83 -7.92 15.64 -1.60
C ILE A 83 -6.80 15.11 -0.69
N VAL A 84 -6.20 15.96 0.15
CA VAL A 84 -5.11 15.57 1.05
C VAL A 84 -5.55 14.44 1.98
N ALA A 85 -6.74 14.55 2.58
CA ALA A 85 -7.23 13.51 3.47
C ALA A 85 -7.50 12.19 2.74
N VAL A 86 -8.10 12.23 1.54
CA VAL A 86 -8.30 11.04 0.69
C VAL A 86 -6.95 10.37 0.42
N LEU A 87 -5.95 11.13 -0.05
CA LEU A 87 -4.62 10.58 -0.37
C LEU A 87 -3.93 9.95 0.84
N SER A 88 -4.13 10.53 2.04
CA SER A 88 -3.58 10.00 3.30
C SER A 88 -4.19 8.66 3.73
N GLY A 89 -5.40 8.36 3.25
CA GLY A 89 -6.12 7.14 3.56
C GLY A 89 -6.00 6.03 2.51
N LEU A 90 -5.27 6.28 1.41
CA LEU A 90 -4.99 5.28 0.39
C LEU A 90 -3.89 4.30 0.81
N PRO A 91 -4.03 3.02 0.44
CA PRO A 91 -3.03 2.00 0.72
C PRO A 91 -1.80 2.13 -0.20
N ARG A 92 -0.76 1.30 0.02
CA ARG A 92 0.58 1.50 -0.58
C ARG A 92 0.59 1.32 -2.10
N GLU A 93 -0.31 0.50 -2.63
CA GLU A 93 -0.48 0.27 -4.07
C GLU A 93 -0.86 1.54 -4.85
N TYR A 94 -1.36 2.59 -4.18
CA TYR A 94 -1.64 3.90 -4.79
C TYR A 94 -0.44 4.88 -4.68
N TYR A 95 0.76 4.42 -4.31
CA TYR A 95 1.90 5.30 -4.07
C TYR A 95 2.22 6.20 -5.27
N VAL A 96 2.27 5.65 -6.48
CA VAL A 96 2.61 6.39 -7.70
C VAL A 96 1.61 7.53 -7.92
N ILE A 97 0.30 7.23 -7.91
CA ILE A 97 -0.72 8.25 -8.14
C ILE A 97 -0.74 9.32 -7.04
N ARG A 98 -0.45 8.95 -5.77
CA ARG A 98 -0.30 9.95 -4.70
C ARG A 98 0.80 10.95 -5.00
N ILE A 99 1.97 10.48 -5.45
CA ILE A 99 3.08 11.37 -5.79
C ILE A 99 2.73 12.26 -6.98
N VAL A 100 2.17 11.69 -8.05
CA VAL A 100 1.75 12.44 -9.24
C VAL A 100 0.78 13.58 -8.89
N ILE A 101 -0.19 13.30 -8.00
CA ILE A 101 -1.15 14.31 -7.55
C ILE A 101 -0.47 15.35 -6.64
N PHE A 102 0.44 14.93 -5.75
CA PHE A 102 1.11 15.82 -4.80
C PHE A 102 2.13 16.78 -5.46
N THR A 103 2.80 16.35 -6.53
CA THR A 103 3.81 17.15 -7.25
C THR A 103 3.22 18.06 -8.32
N ARG A 104 1.91 18.04 -8.50
CA ARG A 104 1.24 18.83 -9.54
C ARG A 104 1.05 20.28 -9.06
N ASP A 105 1.58 21.23 -9.84
CA ASP A 105 1.47 22.67 -9.54
C ASP A 105 0.13 23.31 -9.94
N THR A 106 -0.71 22.59 -10.70
CA THR A 106 -2.00 23.09 -11.20
C THR A 106 -3.17 22.65 -10.32
N THR A 107 -4.19 23.50 -10.21
CA THR A 107 -5.42 23.16 -9.50
C THR A 107 -6.08 21.94 -10.16
N MET A 108 -6.45 20.95 -9.33
CA MET A 108 -7.12 19.73 -9.76
C MET A 108 -8.59 19.78 -9.34
N SER A 109 -9.48 19.50 -10.29
CA SER A 109 -10.91 19.40 -9.96
C SER A 109 -11.21 18.08 -9.24
N LEU A 110 -12.22 18.06 -8.36
CA LEU A 110 -12.64 16.82 -7.67
C LEU A 110 -13.10 15.72 -8.65
N ARG A 111 -13.61 16.11 -9.83
CA ARG A 111 -13.98 15.16 -10.91
C ARG A 111 -12.73 14.46 -11.45
N GLU A 112 -11.75 15.25 -11.87
CA GLU A 112 -10.48 14.74 -12.40
C GLU A 112 -9.75 13.88 -11.37
N PHE A 113 -9.73 14.32 -10.12
CA PHE A 113 -9.17 13.56 -8.99
C PHE A 113 -9.80 12.18 -8.86
N ARG A 114 -11.14 12.10 -8.92
CA ARG A 114 -11.86 10.82 -8.86
C ARG A 114 -11.51 9.92 -10.04
N GLU A 115 -11.48 10.46 -11.25
CA GLU A 115 -11.15 9.71 -12.46
C GLU A 115 -9.74 9.10 -12.36
N GLN A 116 -8.77 9.87 -11.89
CA GLN A 116 -7.40 9.39 -11.66
C GLN A 116 -7.32 8.25 -10.63
N LEU A 117 -8.07 8.35 -9.52
CA LEU A 117 -8.09 7.28 -8.53
C LEU A 117 -8.74 5.99 -9.05
N LEU A 118 -9.77 6.10 -9.90
CA LEU A 118 -10.41 4.95 -10.54
C LEU A 118 -9.47 4.27 -11.57
N CYS A 119 -8.70 5.07 -12.32
CA CYS A 119 -7.66 4.53 -13.19
C CYS A 119 -6.59 3.78 -12.39
N ALA A 120 -6.13 4.38 -11.28
CA ALA A 120 -5.14 3.76 -10.40
C ALA A 120 -5.68 2.46 -9.74
N GLU A 121 -6.97 2.38 -9.42
CA GLU A 121 -7.59 1.16 -8.88
C GLU A 121 -7.50 -0.01 -9.88
N ARG A 122 -7.81 0.24 -11.15
CA ARG A 122 -7.68 -0.76 -12.21
C ARG A 122 -6.24 -1.23 -12.38
N GLU A 123 -5.28 -0.32 -12.30
CA GLU A 123 -3.86 -0.65 -12.42
C GLU A 123 -3.38 -1.48 -11.22
N ALA A 124 -3.75 -1.10 -10.00
CA ALA A 124 -3.44 -1.82 -8.77
C ALA A 124 -3.98 -3.26 -8.80
N GLU A 125 -5.19 -3.48 -9.32
CA GLU A 125 -5.77 -4.82 -9.54
C GLU A 125 -5.01 -5.61 -10.61
N SER A 126 -4.58 -4.94 -11.69
CA SER A 126 -3.87 -5.59 -12.79
C SER A 126 -2.50 -6.16 -12.38
N VAL A 127 -1.77 -5.50 -11.47
CA VAL A 127 -0.48 -5.97 -10.97
C VAL A 127 -0.64 -7.30 -10.24
N VAL A 128 -1.68 -7.42 -9.42
CA VAL A 128 -2.01 -8.66 -8.70
C VAL A 128 -2.36 -9.79 -9.67
N ASN A 129 -3.23 -9.49 -10.65
CA ASN A 129 -3.67 -10.48 -11.65
C ASN A 129 -2.51 -10.95 -12.56
N ASN A 130 -1.60 -10.06 -12.94
CA ASN A 130 -0.41 -10.43 -13.72
C ASN A 130 0.51 -11.37 -12.94
N LEU A 131 0.80 -11.08 -11.67
CA LEU A 131 1.62 -11.97 -10.83
C LEU A 131 1.00 -13.36 -10.71
N THR A 132 -0.30 -13.44 -10.43
CA THR A 132 -1.03 -14.72 -10.35
C THR A 132 -0.97 -15.47 -11.68
N SER A 133 -1.21 -14.79 -12.80
CA SER A 133 -1.19 -15.40 -14.14
C SER A 133 0.19 -15.96 -14.51
N ASN A 134 1.27 -15.23 -14.22
CA ASN A 134 2.63 -15.68 -14.45
C ASN A 134 2.99 -16.92 -13.59
N LEU A 135 2.60 -16.92 -12.31
CA LEU A 135 2.80 -18.07 -11.42
C LEU A 135 2.02 -19.30 -11.90
N THR A 136 0.74 -19.17 -12.23
CA THR A 136 -0.08 -20.28 -12.75
C THR A 136 0.52 -20.90 -14.02
N GLY A 137 1.05 -20.10 -14.93
CA GLY A 137 1.76 -20.58 -16.12
C GLY A 137 2.99 -21.45 -15.79
N LEU A 138 3.79 -21.05 -14.78
CA LEU A 138 4.94 -21.82 -14.29
C LEU A 138 4.55 -23.15 -13.63
N TYR A 139 3.46 -23.19 -12.85
CA TYR A 139 2.99 -24.42 -12.19
C TYR A 139 2.31 -25.39 -13.17
N MET A 140 1.71 -24.91 -14.27
CA MET A 140 1.12 -25.77 -15.30
C MET A 140 2.14 -26.31 -16.31
N GLN A 141 3.31 -25.67 -16.41
CA GLN A 141 4.45 -26.13 -17.21
C GLN A 141 5.26 -27.26 -16.54
N GLY A 142 4.63 -28.03 -15.63
CA GLY A 142 5.21 -29.24 -15.03
C GLY A 142 4.75 -30.55 -15.66
N SER A 143 3.96 -30.52 -16.74
CA SER A 143 3.24 -31.72 -17.25
C SER A 143 3.25 -31.92 -18.77
N ASN A 144 4.27 -31.42 -19.48
CA ASN A 144 4.49 -31.80 -20.88
C ASN A 144 5.95 -32.19 -21.13
N GLY A 145 6.12 -33.38 -21.69
CA GLY A 145 7.38 -34.09 -21.86
C GLY A 145 8.51 -33.24 -22.47
N LEU A 146 9.64 -33.29 -21.78
CA LEU A 146 10.90 -32.68 -22.18
C LEU A 146 11.47 -33.42 -23.40
N SER A 147 11.16 -32.96 -24.61
CA SER A 147 11.99 -33.22 -25.79
C SER A 147 12.94 -32.03 -25.96
N SER A 148 14.03 -32.04 -25.19
CA SER A 148 15.14 -31.12 -25.39
C SER A 148 15.85 -31.49 -26.69
N GLN A 149 15.49 -30.87 -27.81
CA GLN A 149 16.35 -30.88 -28.99
C GLN A 149 17.55 -29.96 -28.72
N VAL A 150 18.64 -30.57 -28.28
CA VAL A 150 19.98 -29.96 -28.34
C VAL A 150 20.35 -29.86 -29.82
N SER A 151 20.29 -28.64 -30.37
CA SER A 151 20.92 -28.34 -31.65
C SER A 151 22.42 -28.18 -31.42
N MET A 152 23.20 -29.23 -31.67
CA MET A 152 24.65 -29.11 -31.82
C MET A 152 24.95 -28.44 -33.17
N THR A 153 25.51 -27.23 -33.16
CA THR A 153 26.20 -26.70 -34.33
C THR A 153 27.51 -27.45 -34.53
N GLN A 154 27.59 -28.18 -35.64
CA GLN A 154 28.73 -28.98 -36.07
C GLN A 154 29.87 -28.06 -36.53
N TRP A 155 30.89 -27.91 -35.68
CA TRP A 155 32.18 -27.32 -36.07
C TRP A 155 32.85 -28.23 -37.10
N SER A 156 33.08 -27.71 -38.31
CA SER A 156 33.80 -28.42 -39.37
C SER A 156 35.22 -27.85 -39.44
N SER A 157 36.22 -28.65 -39.06
CA SER A 157 37.64 -28.31 -39.24
C SER A 157 38.03 -28.49 -40.70
N SER A 158 38.36 -27.41 -41.39
CA SER A 158 39.15 -27.49 -42.62
C SER A 158 40.62 -27.30 -42.27
N ASN A 159 41.43 -28.35 -42.47
CA ASN A 159 42.88 -28.28 -42.44
C ASN A 159 43.38 -27.34 -43.54
N SER A 160 44.21 -26.37 -43.17
CA SER A 160 45.22 -25.80 -44.06
C SER A 160 46.53 -25.77 -43.28
N GLU A 161 47.50 -26.55 -43.75
CA GLU A 161 48.88 -26.52 -43.29
C GLU A 161 49.61 -25.29 -43.83
N ASP A 162 50.73 -24.98 -43.19
CA ASP A 162 51.85 -24.10 -43.60
C ASP A 162 51.67 -22.58 -43.43
N VAL A 163 52.55 -21.78 -42.80
CA VAL A 163 53.88 -21.95 -42.16
C VAL A 163 54.13 -20.70 -41.27
N PRO A 164 55.03 -20.75 -40.26
CA PRO A 164 55.21 -19.70 -39.25
C PRO A 164 56.32 -18.69 -39.60
N TYR A 165 56.21 -17.45 -39.09
CA TYR A 165 57.38 -16.61 -38.79
C TYR A 165 57.16 -15.74 -37.55
N THR A 166 58.27 -15.50 -36.86
CA THR A 166 58.39 -15.24 -35.42
C THR A 166 58.30 -13.77 -35.02
N ILE A 167 57.57 -13.60 -33.91
CA ILE A 167 57.54 -12.58 -32.86
C ILE A 167 58.81 -11.74 -32.66
N GLY A 168 58.63 -10.41 -32.57
CA GLY A 168 59.42 -9.58 -31.67
C GLY A 168 58.64 -9.34 -30.36
N GLY A 169 59.15 -9.84 -29.23
CA GLY A 169 58.73 -9.44 -27.87
C GLY A 169 57.85 -10.40 -27.06
N VAL A 170 58.46 -11.47 -26.54
CA VAL A 170 58.21 -12.18 -25.25
C VAL A 170 56.78 -12.19 -24.66
N ILE A 171 56.13 -13.37 -24.70
CA ILE A 171 55.01 -13.77 -23.82
C ILE A 171 55.48 -14.97 -22.99
N THR A 172 55.44 -14.82 -21.66
CA THR A 172 55.68 -15.89 -20.68
C THR A 172 54.54 -16.91 -20.76
N GLN A 173 54.90 -18.17 -21.04
CA GLN A 173 53.97 -19.29 -21.14
C GLN A 173 53.30 -19.62 -19.80
N ILE A 174 52.01 -19.93 -19.84
CA ILE A 174 51.30 -20.69 -18.80
C ILE A 174 50.96 -22.06 -19.41
N PRO A 175 51.54 -23.18 -18.95
CA PRO A 175 51.20 -24.50 -19.48
C PRO A 175 49.88 -25.02 -18.91
N ARG A 176 49.05 -25.59 -19.79
CA ARG A 176 47.95 -26.49 -19.43
C ARG A 176 48.51 -27.77 -18.81
N GLY A 177 48.14 -28.06 -17.57
CA GLY A 177 48.37 -29.36 -16.92
C GLY A 177 47.21 -29.66 -15.97
N GLY A 178 46.51 -30.76 -16.21
CA GLY A 178 45.52 -31.29 -15.27
C GLY A 178 46.18 -32.09 -14.15
N SER A 179 45.56 -32.13 -12.97
CA SER A 179 45.51 -33.28 -12.05
C SER A 179 44.75 -32.93 -10.77
N THR A 180 43.79 -33.80 -10.44
CA THR A 180 43.50 -34.40 -9.13
C THR A 180 44.10 -33.75 -7.87
N PHE A 181 43.27 -33.39 -6.88
CA PHE A 181 43.67 -33.52 -5.46
C PHE A 181 42.46 -33.61 -4.52
N GLY A 182 42.46 -34.64 -3.66
CA GLY A 182 41.53 -34.84 -2.54
C GLY A 182 41.91 -34.03 -1.30
N GLY A 183 41.03 -34.03 -0.29
CA GLY A 183 41.13 -33.30 1.00
C GLY A 183 42.27 -33.76 1.93
N PRO A 184 42.25 -33.49 3.27
CA PRO A 184 41.09 -33.19 4.13
C PRO A 184 41.29 -32.03 5.14
N TYR A 185 40.20 -31.59 5.79
CA TYR A 185 40.27 -31.00 7.15
C TYR A 185 39.12 -31.50 8.02
N THR A 186 39.48 -31.83 9.25
CA THR A 186 38.72 -32.53 10.28
C THR A 186 38.06 -31.57 11.28
N GLN A 187 36.88 -32.01 11.75
CA GLN A 187 36.28 -31.85 13.09
C GLN A 187 35.97 -30.46 13.68
N GLY A 188 34.68 -30.26 13.96
CA GLY A 188 34.15 -29.39 15.00
C GLY A 188 32.82 -29.96 15.50
N SER A 189 32.87 -30.66 16.64
CA SER A 189 31.75 -31.28 17.34
C SER A 189 30.97 -30.25 18.19
N SER A 190 29.64 -30.31 18.15
CA SER A 190 28.79 -29.79 19.24
C SER A 190 27.61 -30.74 19.41
N SER A 191 27.66 -31.51 20.50
CA SER A 191 26.63 -32.42 20.96
C SER A 191 25.51 -31.66 21.66
N SER A 192 24.28 -31.81 21.17
CA SER A 192 23.06 -31.49 21.93
C SER A 192 22.86 -32.54 23.02
N ASN A 193 22.73 -32.11 24.27
CA ASN A 193 22.26 -32.96 25.36
C ASN A 193 20.83 -32.55 25.75
N SER A 194 19.99 -33.55 25.98
CA SER A 194 18.57 -33.46 26.31
C SER A 194 18.32 -34.13 27.68
N GLY A 195 17.38 -33.59 28.45
CA GLY A 195 16.87 -34.13 29.73
C GLY A 195 17.15 -33.17 30.89
N HIS A 196 16.28 -32.96 31.89
CA HIS A 196 15.07 -33.63 32.35
C HIS A 196 14.43 -32.67 33.39
N VAL A 197 13.10 -32.52 33.39
CA VAL A 197 12.36 -31.82 34.45
C VAL A 197 11.50 -32.85 35.17
N GLN A 198 11.66 -32.92 36.49
CA GLN A 198 10.68 -33.44 37.46
C GLN A 198 10.32 -32.29 38.39
#